data_AF-A0A6J8CPZ2-F1
#
_entry.id   AF-A0A6J8CPZ2-F1
#
_cell.length_a   1.000
_cell.length_b   1.000
_cell.length_c   1.000
_cell.angle_alpha   90.00
_cell.angle_beta   90.00
_cell.angle_gamma   90.00
#
_symmetry.space_group_name_H-M   'P 1'
#
loop_
_entity.id
_entity.type
_entity.pdbx_description
1 polymer ?
#
loop_
_entity_poly.entity_id
_entity_poly.type
_entity_poly.pdbx_seq_one_letter_code
_entity_poly.pdbx_strand_id
1 'polypeptide(L)'
;MSIIQVTGSSGRIAVDRTPFYGTRVPPEIKKLSKPLAKLDKQTFRKMLQLIVNSLEGKDVEFSQLKELETSDFNEELLSIIYTGMIQLLKLAMRLPLVSLKPEMFKDDLVELQIPEAYHEDLSSVIFGSRRPHIDTYALESRPRLPRLDSFKWRADVAISTSVLNRALEPTVLMEMTLSNGNIHKFEVPTSKFHELRYNVAFVLKEMEDIEQRNILKIQD
;
A
#
# COMPACT_ATOMS: atom_id res chain seq x y z
N MET A 1 -0.60 -41.30 14.84
CA MET A 1 -0.14 -40.07 15.51
C MET A 1 -1.35 -39.17 15.70
N SER A 2 -1.75 -38.95 16.95
CA SER A 2 -2.99 -38.24 17.29
C SER A 2 -2.74 -36.74 17.24
N ILE A 3 -3.51 -36.02 16.41
CA ILE A 3 -3.43 -34.56 16.30
C ILE A 3 -4.21 -33.99 17.49
N ILE A 4 -3.48 -33.42 18.45
CA ILE A 4 -4.04 -32.71 19.60
C ILE A 4 -4.62 -31.40 19.09
N GLN A 5 -5.95 -31.29 19.04
CA GLN A 5 -6.65 -30.02 18.83
C GLN A 5 -6.61 -29.22 20.13
N VAL A 6 -5.92 -28.07 20.10
CA VAL A 6 -5.92 -27.10 21.21
C VAL A 6 -7.21 -26.31 21.15
N THR A 7 -8.12 -26.56 22.11
CA THR A 7 -9.39 -25.87 22.24
C THR A 7 -9.20 -24.52 22.95
N GLY A 8 -9.47 -23.42 22.23
CA GLY A 8 -9.63 -22.09 22.81
C GLY A 8 -10.95 -21.97 23.58
N SER A 9 -11.00 -21.10 24.59
CA SER A 9 -12.04 -21.02 25.63
C SER A 9 -13.43 -20.53 25.17
N SER A 10 -13.78 -20.63 23.89
CA SER A 10 -15.00 -20.01 23.34
C SER A 10 -15.69 -20.83 22.25
N GLY A 11 -15.61 -22.18 22.31
CA GLY A 11 -16.56 -23.10 21.66
C GLY A 11 -16.74 -23.01 20.13
N ARG A 12 -16.03 -22.11 19.45
CA ARG A 12 -15.96 -22.03 17.99
C ARG A 12 -14.67 -22.71 17.57
N ILE A 13 -14.80 -23.66 16.65
CA ILE A 13 -13.66 -24.28 15.97
C ILE A 13 -12.90 -23.11 15.32
N ALA A 14 -11.76 -22.74 15.90
CA ALA A 14 -10.87 -21.78 15.29
C ALA A 14 -10.36 -22.42 14.00
N VAL A 15 -10.95 -22.03 12.88
CA VAL A 15 -10.27 -22.21 11.60
C VAL A 15 -8.93 -21.51 11.78
N ASP A 16 -7.84 -22.23 11.55
CA ASP A 16 -6.46 -21.77 11.67
C ASP A 16 -6.19 -20.66 10.63
N ARG A 17 -6.82 -19.51 10.85
CA ARG A 17 -6.94 -18.39 9.92
C ARG A 17 -6.63 -17.14 10.72
N THR A 18 -5.71 -16.35 10.18
CA THR A 18 -5.42 -15.03 10.73
C THR A 18 -6.51 -14.04 10.25
N PRO A 19 -7.23 -13.36 11.16
CA PRO A 19 -8.19 -12.32 10.80
C PRO A 19 -7.54 -11.16 10.03
N PHE A 20 -8.31 -10.36 9.30
CA PHE A 20 -7.74 -9.27 8.50
C PHE A 20 -7.00 -8.22 9.35
N TYR A 21 -7.40 -8.06 10.61
CA TYR A 21 -6.81 -7.13 11.57
C TYR A 21 -5.58 -7.72 12.29
N GLY A 22 -5.19 -8.97 11.99
CA GLY A 22 -4.01 -9.64 12.55
C GLY A 22 -4.24 -10.30 13.92
N THR A 23 -3.15 -10.59 14.63
CA THR A 23 -3.17 -11.34 15.91
C THR A 23 -3.70 -10.54 17.10
N ARG A 24 -3.71 -9.21 17.00
CA ARG A 24 -4.23 -8.31 18.04
C ARG A 24 -5.09 -7.25 17.39
N VAL A 25 -6.32 -7.10 17.88
CA VAL A 25 -7.21 -6.00 17.46
C VAL A 25 -6.56 -4.65 17.86
N PRO A 26 -6.37 -3.72 16.91
CA PRO A 26 -5.87 -2.38 17.19
C PRO A 26 -6.75 -1.63 18.22
N PRO A 27 -6.16 -0.79 19.09
CA PRO A 27 -6.90 -0.09 20.13
C PRO A 27 -7.97 0.86 19.56
N GLU A 28 -7.76 1.40 18.36
CA GLU A 28 -8.72 2.26 17.65
C GLU A 28 -9.99 1.48 17.30
N ILE A 29 -9.83 0.26 16.79
CA ILE A 29 -10.95 -0.62 16.43
C ILE A 29 -11.66 -1.15 17.68
N LYS A 30 -10.92 -1.42 18.77
CA LYS A 30 -11.53 -1.79 20.06
C LYS A 30 -12.41 -0.68 20.64
N LYS A 31 -12.01 0.59 20.47
CA LYS A 31 -12.78 1.75 20.93
C LYS A 31 -13.96 2.08 20.03
N LEU A 32 -13.96 1.58 18.78
CA LEU A 32 -15.00 1.81 17.79
C LEU A 32 -16.31 1.07 18.09
N SER A 33 -16.26 -0.16 18.63
CA SER A 33 -17.46 -1.02 18.72
C SER A 33 -18.59 -0.42 19.56
N LYS A 34 -18.27 0.19 20.70
CA LYS A 34 -19.30 0.77 21.61
C LYS A 34 -19.98 2.03 21.04
N PRO A 35 -19.24 3.04 20.53
CA PRO A 35 -19.87 4.21 19.91
C PRO A 35 -20.62 3.88 18.63
N LEU A 36 -20.10 2.95 17.82
CA LEU A 36 -20.71 2.56 16.55
C LEU A 36 -22.08 1.89 16.73
N ALA A 37 -22.28 1.15 17.82
CA ALA A 37 -23.57 0.51 18.12
C ALA A 37 -24.71 1.50 18.40
N LYS A 38 -24.39 2.75 18.76
CA LYS A 38 -25.38 3.81 19.03
C LYS A 38 -25.63 4.73 17.83
N LEU A 39 -24.85 4.59 16.76
CA LEU A 39 -24.87 5.49 15.63
C LEU A 39 -26.08 5.20 14.74
N ASP A 40 -26.71 6.22 14.19
CA ASP A 40 -27.76 6.00 13.20
C ASP A 40 -27.15 5.63 11.83
N LYS A 41 -27.93 4.93 11.01
CA LYS A 41 -27.47 4.45 9.70
C LYS A 41 -27.15 5.58 8.71
N GLN A 42 -27.78 6.75 8.86
CA GLN A 42 -27.60 7.87 7.94
C GLN A 42 -26.27 8.59 8.20
N THR A 43 -25.96 8.87 9.46
CA THR A 43 -24.68 9.45 9.90
C THR A 43 -23.53 8.50 9.62
N PHE A 44 -23.72 7.19 9.83
CA PHE A 44 -22.74 6.18 9.44
C PHE A 44 -22.39 6.26 7.95
N ARG A 45 -23.38 6.29 7.07
CA ARG A 45 -23.16 6.35 5.61
C ARG A 45 -22.49 7.64 5.16
N LYS A 46 -22.86 8.77 5.73
CA LYS A 46 -22.19 10.05 5.46
C LYS A 46 -20.72 9.99 5.91
N MET A 47 -20.45 9.44 7.10
CA MET A 47 -19.07 9.29 7.59
C MET A 47 -18.27 8.32 6.71
N LEU A 48 -18.87 7.20 6.29
CA LEU A 48 -18.24 6.27 5.37
C LEU A 48 -17.89 6.94 4.02
N GLN A 49 -18.79 7.77 3.48
CA GLN A 49 -18.52 8.55 2.28
C GLN A 49 -17.37 9.54 2.46
N LEU A 50 -17.30 10.24 3.60
CA LEU A 50 -16.16 11.11 3.92
C LEU A 50 -14.85 10.33 3.97
N ILE A 51 -14.84 9.16 4.61
CA ILE A 51 -13.64 8.32 4.69
C ILE A 51 -13.22 7.83 3.30
N VAL A 52 -14.17 7.37 2.47
CA VAL A 52 -13.86 6.95 1.10
C VAL A 52 -13.30 8.11 0.28
N ASN A 53 -13.87 9.31 0.40
CA ASN A 53 -13.33 10.50 -0.27
C ASN A 53 -11.89 10.81 0.19
N SER A 54 -11.61 10.70 1.49
CA SER A 54 -10.24 10.85 2.02
C SER A 54 -9.28 9.78 1.46
N LEU A 55 -9.74 8.53 1.35
CA LEU A 55 -8.94 7.44 0.79
C LEU A 55 -8.70 7.58 -0.72
N GLU A 56 -9.60 8.26 -1.44
CA GLU A 56 -9.44 8.65 -2.85
C GLU A 56 -8.56 9.92 -3.02
N GLY A 57 -8.09 10.53 -1.93
CA GLY A 57 -7.23 11.71 -1.97
C GLY A 57 -7.95 13.05 -2.09
N LYS A 58 -9.26 13.10 -1.84
CA LYS A 58 -9.99 14.35 -1.73
C LYS A 58 -9.78 14.95 -0.35
N ASP A 59 -9.61 16.27 -0.29
CA ASP A 59 -9.49 16.99 0.97
C ASP A 59 -10.79 16.85 1.78
N VAL A 60 -10.68 16.24 2.95
CA VAL A 60 -11.77 16.14 3.92
C VAL A 60 -11.48 17.16 5.02
N GLU A 61 -12.26 18.24 5.01
CA GLU A 61 -12.14 19.27 6.03
C GLU A 61 -12.84 18.86 7.34
N PHE A 62 -12.31 19.35 8.45
CA PHE A 62 -12.91 19.15 9.78
C PHE A 62 -14.31 19.74 9.91
N SER A 63 -14.64 20.75 9.10
CA SER A 63 -15.98 21.34 8.96
C SER A 63 -17.04 20.29 8.61
N GLN A 64 -16.71 19.36 7.72
CA GLN A 64 -17.62 18.29 7.28
C GLN A 64 -17.89 17.25 8.37
N LEU A 65 -16.97 17.09 9.33
CA LEU A 65 -17.17 16.24 10.51
C LEU A 65 -18.07 16.93 11.54
N LYS A 66 -17.97 18.25 11.69
CA LYS A 66 -18.85 19.03 12.58
C LYS A 66 -20.30 19.06 12.11
N GLU A 67 -20.54 19.02 10.80
CA GLU A 67 -21.90 18.90 10.24
C GLU A 67 -22.61 17.58 10.60
N LEU A 68 -21.86 16.59 11.09
CA LEU A 68 -22.37 15.30 11.55
C LEU A 68 -22.60 15.25 13.07
N GLU A 69 -22.45 16.36 13.77
CA GLU A 69 -22.80 16.46 15.19
C GLU A 69 -24.31 16.29 15.37
N THR A 70 -24.67 15.31 16.19
CA THR A 70 -26.04 15.05 16.63
C THR A 70 -26.07 15.22 18.15
N SER A 71 -27.24 15.41 18.75
CA SER A 71 -27.40 15.53 20.22
C SER A 71 -26.72 14.42 21.03
N ASP A 72 -26.52 13.24 20.43
CA ASP A 72 -25.96 12.05 21.07
C ASP A 72 -24.45 11.84 20.79
N PHE A 73 -23.84 12.63 19.88
CA PHE A 73 -22.46 12.44 19.42
C PHE A 73 -21.64 13.73 19.46
N ASN A 74 -20.70 13.78 20.39
CA ASN A 74 -19.72 14.87 20.52
C ASN A 74 -18.56 14.71 19.52
N GLU A 75 -17.83 15.81 19.27
CA GLU A 75 -16.62 15.88 18.43
C GLU A 75 -15.59 14.77 18.73
N GLU A 76 -15.35 14.47 20.00
CA GLU A 76 -14.42 13.41 20.42
C GLU A 76 -14.89 12.01 20.00
N LEU A 77 -16.19 11.72 20.12
CA LEU A 77 -16.75 10.43 19.72
C LEU A 77 -16.72 10.27 18.20
N LEU A 78 -17.06 11.32 17.45
CA LEU A 78 -16.99 11.31 15.99
C LEU A 78 -15.54 11.08 15.52
N SER A 79 -14.56 11.70 16.19
CA SER A 79 -13.13 11.51 15.89
C SER A 79 -12.67 10.07 16.15
N ILE A 80 -13.14 9.46 17.25
CA ILE A 80 -12.86 8.05 17.55
C ILE A 80 -13.48 7.14 16.49
N ILE A 81 -14.72 7.39 16.08
CA ILE A 81 -15.42 6.59 15.07
C ILE A 81 -14.70 6.72 13.71
N TYR A 82 -14.40 7.95 13.30
CA TYR A 82 -13.70 8.22 12.04
C TYR A 82 -12.35 7.49 12.00
N THR A 83 -11.55 7.64 13.07
CA THR A 83 -10.22 7.00 13.17
C THR A 83 -10.31 5.47 13.21
N GLY A 84 -11.29 4.93 13.94
CA GLY A 84 -11.52 3.48 13.99
C GLY A 84 -11.92 2.92 12.63
N MET A 85 -12.82 3.61 11.91
CA MET A 85 -13.30 3.17 10.60
C MET A 85 -12.23 3.27 9.51
N ILE A 86 -11.47 4.37 9.43
CA ILE A 86 -10.39 4.49 8.45
C ILE A 86 -9.31 3.44 8.70
N GLN A 87 -8.99 3.13 9.95
CA GLN A 87 -8.03 2.08 10.29
C GLN A 87 -8.53 0.69 9.92
N LEU A 88 -9.82 0.40 10.18
CA LEU A 88 -10.46 -0.84 9.79
C LEU A 88 -10.40 -1.04 8.28
N LEU A 89 -10.80 -0.03 7.50
CA LEU A 89 -10.76 -0.09 6.04
C LEU A 89 -9.34 -0.24 5.53
N LYS A 90 -8.37 0.51 6.06
CA LYS A 90 -6.94 0.37 5.68
C LYS A 90 -6.41 -1.03 5.92
N LEU A 91 -6.76 -1.66 7.05
CA LEU A 91 -6.31 -3.03 7.35
C LEU A 91 -6.94 -4.05 6.41
N ALA A 92 -8.23 -3.93 6.13
CA ALA A 92 -8.91 -4.80 5.18
C ALA A 92 -8.36 -4.62 3.75
N MET A 93 -8.10 -3.37 3.34
CA MET A 93 -7.55 -3.06 2.03
C MET A 93 -6.08 -3.44 1.86
N ARG A 94 -5.32 -3.59 2.95
CA ARG A 94 -3.93 -4.08 2.85
C ARG A 94 -3.85 -5.51 2.31
N LEU A 95 -4.91 -6.29 2.45
CA LEU A 95 -4.98 -7.65 1.91
C LEU A 95 -5.43 -7.63 0.43
N PRO A 96 -4.84 -8.46 -0.42
CA PRO A 96 -5.34 -8.69 -1.77
C PRO A 96 -6.76 -9.25 -1.75
N LEU A 97 -7.57 -8.90 -2.75
CA LEU A 97 -8.95 -9.39 -2.89
C LEU A 97 -9.03 -10.92 -3.02
N VAL A 98 -7.96 -11.56 -3.50
CA VAL A 98 -7.85 -13.03 -3.59
C VAL A 98 -7.76 -13.68 -2.20
N SER A 99 -7.12 -13.00 -1.24
CA SER A 99 -6.92 -13.54 0.11
C SER A 99 -8.11 -13.26 1.04
N LEU A 100 -8.77 -12.12 0.89
CA LEU A 100 -9.88 -11.71 1.75
C LEU A 100 -11.21 -11.95 1.03
N LYS A 101 -11.92 -13.03 1.38
CA LYS A 101 -13.26 -13.29 0.82
C LYS A 101 -14.34 -12.46 1.55
N PRO A 102 -15.46 -12.11 0.89
CA PRO A 102 -16.54 -11.33 1.52
C PRO A 102 -17.12 -11.99 2.78
N GLU A 103 -17.39 -13.29 2.74
CA GLU A 103 -17.93 -14.02 3.91
C GLU A 103 -16.95 -14.00 5.08
N MET A 104 -15.67 -14.22 4.77
CA MET A 104 -14.58 -14.17 5.72
C MET A 104 -14.45 -12.80 6.37
N PHE A 105 -14.68 -11.73 5.62
CA PHE A 105 -14.67 -10.37 6.14
C PHE A 105 -15.86 -10.10 7.08
N LYS A 106 -17.07 -10.56 6.72
CA LYS A 106 -18.26 -10.43 7.57
C LYS A 106 -18.11 -11.17 8.90
N ASP A 107 -17.55 -12.38 8.89
CA ASP A 107 -17.26 -13.13 10.12
C ASP A 107 -16.31 -12.36 11.06
N ASP A 108 -15.26 -11.76 10.50
CA ASP A 108 -14.31 -10.95 11.27
C ASP A 108 -14.99 -9.69 11.84
N LEU A 109 -15.96 -9.08 11.12
CA LEU A 109 -16.74 -7.94 11.64
C LEU A 109 -17.66 -8.34 12.81
N VAL A 110 -18.24 -9.54 12.76
CA VAL A 110 -19.03 -10.09 13.88
C VAL A 110 -18.15 -10.28 15.12
N GLU A 111 -16.93 -10.80 14.95
CA GLU A 111 -15.97 -10.95 16.04
C GLU A 111 -15.56 -9.61 16.66
N LEU A 112 -15.45 -8.56 15.85
CA LEU A 112 -15.19 -7.18 16.29
C LEU A 112 -16.40 -6.50 16.95
N GLN A 113 -17.54 -7.19 17.09
CA GLN A 113 -18.79 -6.66 17.64
C GLN A 113 -19.33 -5.44 16.87
N ILE A 114 -19.11 -5.41 15.55
CA ILE A 114 -19.66 -4.36 14.68
C ILE A 114 -21.09 -4.73 14.29
N PRO A 115 -22.08 -3.82 14.39
CA PRO A 115 -23.46 -4.11 14.03
C PRO A 115 -23.64 -4.60 12.59
N GLU A 116 -24.42 -5.66 12.41
CA GLU A 116 -24.70 -6.29 11.10
C GLU A 116 -25.32 -5.32 10.08
N ALA A 117 -26.03 -4.30 10.56
CA ALA A 117 -26.63 -3.25 9.73
C ALA A 117 -25.63 -2.50 8.84
N TYR A 118 -24.33 -2.55 9.17
CA TYR A 118 -23.24 -1.85 8.47
C TYR A 118 -22.36 -2.79 7.63
N HIS A 119 -22.49 -4.11 7.75
CA HIS A 119 -21.59 -5.07 7.11
C HIS A 119 -21.63 -4.97 5.59
N GLU A 120 -22.82 -4.80 5.00
CA GLU A 120 -22.98 -4.62 3.55
C GLU A 120 -22.37 -3.30 3.07
N ASP A 121 -22.62 -2.21 3.79
CA ASP A 121 -22.08 -0.90 3.43
C ASP A 121 -20.52 -0.92 3.48
N LEU A 122 -19.91 -1.56 4.48
CA LEU A 122 -18.45 -1.76 4.55
C LEU A 122 -17.91 -2.70 3.46
N SER A 123 -18.61 -3.80 3.19
CA SER A 123 -18.23 -4.76 2.15
C SER A 123 -18.25 -4.09 0.76
N SER A 124 -19.21 -3.20 0.51
CA SER A 124 -19.30 -2.44 -0.74
C SER A 124 -18.10 -1.53 -0.99
N VAL A 125 -17.45 -1.04 0.07
CA VAL A 125 -16.24 -0.19 -0.07
C VAL A 125 -15.02 -1.03 -0.41
N ILE A 126 -14.86 -2.19 0.22
CA ILE A 126 -13.67 -3.04 0.06
C ILE A 126 -13.71 -3.83 -1.25
N PHE A 127 -14.88 -4.35 -1.61
CA PHE A 127 -15.09 -5.23 -2.76
C PHE A 127 -15.81 -4.56 -3.95
N GLY A 128 -16.25 -3.31 -3.80
CA GLY A 128 -17.00 -2.62 -4.85
C GLY A 128 -16.13 -1.88 -5.86
N SER A 129 -16.80 -1.14 -6.74
CA SER A 129 -16.21 -0.44 -7.88
C SER A 129 -15.26 0.71 -7.53
N ARG A 130 -15.28 1.19 -6.28
CA ARG A 130 -14.39 2.27 -5.82
C ARG A 130 -12.98 1.78 -5.48
N ARG A 131 -12.81 0.48 -5.23
CA ARG A 131 -11.53 -0.08 -4.79
C ARG A 131 -10.37 0.21 -5.76
N PRO A 132 -10.51 0.06 -7.09
CA PRO A 132 -9.45 0.38 -8.04
C PRO A 132 -8.99 1.84 -7.96
N HIS A 133 -9.92 2.79 -7.75
CA HIS A 133 -9.58 4.21 -7.63
C HIS A 133 -8.75 4.52 -6.37
N ILE A 134 -9.09 3.88 -5.26
CA ILE A 134 -8.32 3.98 -4.01
C ILE A 134 -6.93 3.37 -4.21
N ASP A 135 -6.84 2.21 -4.85
CA ASP A 135 -5.55 1.55 -5.12
C ASP A 135 -4.67 2.39 -6.07
N THR A 136 -5.24 3.00 -7.11
CA THR A 136 -4.48 3.90 -8.01
C THR A 136 -3.94 5.12 -7.28
N TYR A 137 -4.77 5.76 -6.46
CA TYR A 137 -4.34 6.91 -5.67
C TYR A 137 -3.25 6.53 -4.65
N ALA A 138 -3.42 5.40 -3.96
CA ALA A 138 -2.43 4.88 -3.03
C ALA A 138 -1.10 4.56 -3.73
N LEU A 139 -1.15 4.04 -4.97
CA LEU A 139 0.04 3.81 -5.76
C LEU A 139 0.73 5.11 -6.16
N GLU A 140 0.00 6.12 -6.62
CA GLU A 140 0.54 7.41 -7.04
C GLU A 140 1.13 8.21 -5.87
N SER A 141 0.42 8.24 -4.74
CA SER A 141 0.78 9.03 -3.56
C SER A 141 1.82 8.36 -2.65
N ARG A 142 2.24 7.12 -2.94
CA ARG A 142 3.22 6.43 -2.09
C ARG A 142 4.58 7.14 -2.14
N PRO A 143 5.33 7.18 -1.03
CA PRO A 143 6.73 7.60 -1.05
C PRO A 143 7.52 6.72 -2.02
N ARG A 144 8.23 7.33 -2.97
CA ARG A 144 9.05 6.64 -3.97
C ARG A 144 10.46 7.20 -3.94
N LEU A 145 11.44 6.33 -4.17
CA LEU A 145 12.79 6.77 -4.48
C LEU A 145 12.80 7.52 -5.83
N PRO A 146 13.72 8.49 -6.03
CA PRO A 146 13.88 9.14 -7.32
C PRO A 146 14.08 8.12 -8.44
N ARG A 147 13.37 8.32 -9.54
CA ARG A 147 13.44 7.45 -10.73
C ARG A 147 14.36 8.06 -11.76
N LEU A 148 14.89 7.23 -12.65
CA LEU A 148 15.62 7.69 -13.82
C LEU A 148 14.63 8.13 -14.90
N ASP A 149 14.54 9.43 -15.17
CA ASP A 149 13.63 9.99 -16.18
C ASP A 149 14.28 10.06 -17.56
N SER A 150 15.57 10.42 -17.62
CA SER A 150 16.32 10.43 -18.87
C SER A 150 17.78 10.05 -18.66
N PHE A 151 18.35 9.38 -19.66
CA PHE A 151 19.75 8.96 -19.66
C PHE A 151 20.35 9.29 -21.02
N LYS A 152 21.38 10.15 -21.02
CA LYS A 152 22.14 10.54 -22.21
C LYS A 152 23.59 10.14 -22.03
N TRP A 153 24.23 9.75 -23.12
CA TRP A 153 25.63 9.40 -23.11
C TRP A 153 26.32 9.88 -24.38
N ARG A 154 27.62 10.15 -24.26
CA ARG A 154 28.51 10.49 -25.37
C ARG A 154 29.83 9.75 -25.16
N ALA A 155 30.30 9.08 -26.21
CA ALA A 155 31.63 8.47 -26.21
C ALA A 155 32.66 9.49 -26.72
N ASP A 156 33.68 9.76 -25.93
CA ASP A 156 34.77 10.66 -26.25
C ASP A 156 36.02 9.84 -26.58
N VAL A 157 36.62 10.15 -27.73
CA VAL A 157 37.88 9.55 -28.19
C VAL A 157 38.88 10.68 -28.38
N ALA A 158 39.90 10.73 -27.54
CA ALA A 158 41.03 11.61 -27.78
C ALA A 158 41.86 11.03 -28.95
N ILE A 159 42.30 11.89 -29.88
CA ILE A 159 43.19 11.51 -30.99
C ILE A 159 44.52 12.24 -30.77
N SER A 160 45.59 11.50 -30.45
CA SER A 160 46.93 12.06 -30.31
C SER A 160 47.66 11.99 -31.65
N THR A 161 48.10 13.12 -32.16
CA THR A 161 48.90 13.24 -33.39
C THR A 161 50.41 13.17 -33.13
N SER A 162 50.84 13.05 -31.87
CA SER A 162 52.24 12.90 -31.49
C SER A 162 52.48 11.57 -30.77
N VAL A 163 53.63 10.95 -31.05
CA VAL A 163 54.04 9.57 -30.72
C VAL A 163 54.35 9.40 -29.21
N LEU A 164 53.47 9.88 -28.33
CA LEU A 164 53.51 9.56 -26.91
C LEU A 164 52.52 8.43 -26.63
N ASN A 165 53.05 7.22 -26.41
CA ASN A 165 52.34 5.97 -26.10
C ASN A 165 51.49 5.99 -24.82
N ARG A 166 51.19 7.15 -24.20
CA ARG A 166 50.20 7.25 -23.13
C ARG A 166 48.79 7.29 -23.73
N ALA A 167 48.35 6.08 -24.08
CA ALA A 167 46.98 5.56 -24.04
C ALA A 167 45.86 6.57 -24.32
N LEU A 168 45.41 6.60 -25.57
CA LEU A 168 44.11 7.12 -25.97
C LEU A 168 43.02 6.18 -25.45
N GLU A 169 42.72 6.24 -24.15
CA GLU A 169 41.63 5.45 -23.59
C GLU A 169 40.30 6.17 -23.86
N PRO A 170 39.36 5.52 -24.57
CA PRO A 170 38.04 6.09 -24.76
C PRO A 170 37.30 6.16 -23.43
N THR A 171 36.61 7.27 -23.20
CA THR A 171 35.78 7.49 -22.02
C THR A 171 34.35 7.82 -22.42
N VAL A 172 33.39 7.48 -21.56
CA VAL A 172 31.97 7.74 -21.81
C VAL A 172 31.50 8.79 -20.82
N LEU A 173 31.09 9.95 -21.33
CA LEU A 173 30.39 10.96 -20.55
C LEU A 173 28.92 10.55 -20.44
N MET A 174 28.41 10.42 -19.22
CA MET A 174 27.03 10.06 -18.93
C MET A 174 26.32 11.18 -18.20
N GLU A 175 25.06 11.41 -18.55
CA GLU A 175 24.14 12.35 -17.91
C GLU A 175 22.84 11.62 -17.56
N MET A 176 22.50 11.62 -16.28
CA MET A 176 21.23 11.09 -15.77
C MET A 176 20.37 12.21 -15.19
N THR A 177 19.12 12.29 -15.64
CA THR A 177 18.11 13.16 -15.05
C THR A 177 17.19 12.31 -14.20
N LEU A 178 17.07 12.67 -12.93
CA LEU A 178 16.20 12.01 -11.96
C LEU A 178 14.84 12.71 -11.86
N SER A 179 13.82 11.99 -11.41
CA SER A 179 12.44 12.49 -11.23
C SER A 179 12.28 13.60 -10.20
N ASN A 180 13.31 13.86 -9.40
CA ASN A 180 13.35 15.00 -8.47
C ASN A 180 14.01 16.25 -9.10
N GLY A 181 14.31 16.21 -10.40
CA GLY A 181 14.97 17.29 -11.13
C GLY A 181 16.49 17.30 -11.01
N ASN A 182 17.10 16.40 -10.21
CA ASN A 182 18.55 16.34 -10.08
C ASN A 182 19.17 15.77 -11.37
N ILE A 183 20.25 16.42 -11.81
CA ILE A 183 21.03 15.99 -12.97
C ILE A 183 22.41 15.60 -12.48
N HIS A 184 22.81 14.34 -12.71
CA HIS A 184 24.17 13.88 -12.43
C HIS A 184 24.92 13.69 -13.74
N LYS A 185 26.10 14.30 -13.84
CA LYS A 185 27.03 14.15 -14.96
C LYS A 185 28.31 13.54 -14.45
N PHE A 186 28.76 12.48 -15.09
CA PHE A 186 29.97 11.77 -14.69
C PHE A 186 30.63 11.10 -15.88
N GLU A 187 31.94 10.92 -15.78
CA GLU A 187 32.76 10.26 -16.79
C GLU A 187 33.04 8.83 -16.36
N VAL A 188 32.90 7.90 -17.31
CA VAL A 188 33.06 6.46 -17.07
C VAL A 188 34.16 5.92 -17.98
N PRO A 189 35.30 5.50 -17.41
CA PRO A 189 36.31 4.75 -18.14
C PRO A 189 35.77 3.41 -18.66
N THR A 190 36.35 2.89 -19.74
CA THR A 190 35.91 1.64 -20.38
C THR A 190 35.83 0.45 -19.40
N SER A 191 36.78 0.32 -18.47
CA SER A 191 36.76 -0.72 -17.44
C SER A 191 35.52 -0.64 -16.54
N LYS A 192 35.19 0.56 -16.04
CA LYS A 192 34.00 0.81 -15.21
C LYS A 192 32.70 0.68 -15.98
N PHE A 193 32.71 0.98 -17.28
CA PHE A 193 31.57 0.76 -18.15
C PHE A 193 31.23 -0.73 -18.27
N HIS A 194 32.24 -1.60 -18.44
CA HIS A 194 32.02 -3.04 -18.48
C HIS A 194 31.52 -3.60 -17.15
N GLU A 195 32.04 -3.10 -16.03
CA GLU A 195 31.54 -3.43 -14.68
C GLU A 195 30.07 -3.03 -14.51
N LEU A 196 29.71 -1.79 -14.89
CA LEU A 196 28.33 -1.30 -14.86
C LEU A 196 27.41 -2.18 -15.72
N ARG A 197 27.83 -2.50 -16.95
CA ARG A 197 27.08 -3.37 -17.86
C ARG A 197 26.80 -4.73 -17.25
N TYR A 198 27.83 -5.35 -16.64
CA TYR A 198 27.68 -6.64 -15.98
C TYR A 198 26.71 -6.55 -14.79
N ASN A 199 26.88 -5.55 -13.92
CA ASN A 199 26.03 -5.38 -12.74
C ASN A 199 24.56 -5.13 -13.10
N VAL A 200 24.30 -4.32 -14.13
CA VAL A 200 22.94 -4.08 -14.63
C VAL A 200 22.33 -5.38 -15.17
N ALA A 201 23.08 -6.14 -15.99
CA ALA A 201 22.60 -7.42 -16.51
C ALA A 201 22.33 -8.43 -15.38
N PHE A 202 23.18 -8.46 -14.36
CA PHE A 202 23.01 -9.31 -13.18
C PHE A 202 21.74 -8.94 -12.40
N VAL A 203 21.50 -7.66 -12.12
CA VAL A 203 20.28 -7.21 -11.44
C VAL A 203 19.03 -7.53 -12.25
N LEU A 204 19.07 -7.34 -13.57
CA LEU A 204 17.95 -7.70 -14.45
C LEU A 204 17.64 -9.20 -14.40
N LYS A 205 18.68 -10.04 -14.40
CA LYS A 205 18.51 -11.49 -14.24
C LYS A 205 17.90 -11.84 -12.88
N GLU A 206 18.39 -11.26 -11.79
CA GLU A 206 17.81 -11.49 -10.46
C GLU A 206 16.35 -11.03 -10.38
N MET A 207 15.99 -9.92 -11.02
CA MET A 207 14.61 -9.46 -11.12
C MET A 207 13.73 -10.46 -11.88
N GLU A 208 14.22 -10.99 -13.00
CA GLU A 208 13.52 -12.04 -13.77
C GLU A 208 13.37 -13.33 -12.96
N ASP A 209 14.43 -13.77 -12.27
CA ASP A 209 14.38 -14.95 -11.40
C ASP A 209 13.37 -14.78 -10.24
N ILE A 210 13.25 -13.56 -9.68
CA ILE A 210 12.24 -13.24 -8.66
C ILE A 210 10.82 -13.30 -9.26
N GLU A 211 10.62 -12.79 -10.47
CA GLU A 211 9.33 -12.82 -11.16
C GLU A 211 8.88 -14.26 -11.49
N GLN A 212 9.83 -15.15 -11.83
CA GLN A 212 9.55 -16.56 -12.11
C GLN A 212 9.29 -17.39 -10.84
N ARG A 213 9.71 -16.92 -9.66
CA ARG A 213 9.36 -17.59 -8.40
C ARG A 213 7.87 -17.41 -8.12
N ASN A 214 7.10 -18.49 -8.28
CA ASN A 214 5.64 -18.61 -8.06
C ASN A 214 5.10 -18.15 -6.67
N ILE A 215 5.96 -17.69 -5.75
CA ILE A 215 5.54 -17.04 -4.49
C ILE A 215 4.87 -15.67 -4.70
N LEU A 216 5.04 -15.03 -5.86
CA LEU A 216 4.43 -13.74 -6.19
C LEU A 216 3.27 -13.83 -7.21
N LYS A 217 3.12 -14.96 -7.90
CA LYS A 217 1.96 -15.23 -8.75
C LYS A 217 0.83 -15.74 -7.88
N ILE A 218 0.09 -14.81 -7.28
CA ILE A 218 -1.24 -15.11 -6.76
C ILE A 218 -2.06 -15.56 -7.97
N GLN A 219 -2.47 -16.84 -8.00
CA GLN A 219 -3.32 -17.36 -9.08
C GLN A 219 -4.62 -16.55 -9.11
N ASP A 220 -4.96 -16.05 -10.31
CA ASP A 220 -6.26 -15.45 -10.63
C ASP A 220 -7.43 -16.41 -10.32
#